data_AF-A0AAE0SGN8-F1
#
_entry.id   AF-A0AAE0SGN8-F1
#
_cell.length_a   1.000
_cell.length_b   1.000
_cell.length_c   1.000
_cell.angle_alpha   90.00
_cell.angle_beta   90.00
_cell.angle_gamma   90.00
#
_symmetry.space_group_name_H-M   'P 1'
#
loop_
_entity.id
_entity.type
_entity.pdbx_description
1 polymer ?
#
loop_
_entity_poly.entity_id
_entity_poly.type
_entity_poly.pdbx_seq_one_letter_code
_entity_poly.pdbx_strand_id
1 'polypeptide(L)'
;MCISCKISENVREKLGIAASVLGVLLCLCGLFLIFTGVYIKSEIDDRVMLLEGYSTGMLPHFLVSIGALAACLNGIGSKIAYDCGHSETRGRFQQILLFFIILMFLFSWVIFSGGIVSITHADDIETAFKHGLTSAMERYRYELPAKQTIDKLQMSMHCCGSSSYKDWFTVDWINRDALNTNHPDFESNCRKATPGP
;
A
#
# COMPACT_ATOMS: atom_id res chain seq x y z
N MET A 1 -23.05 39.42 -16.93
CA MET A 1 -23.37 38.65 -18.15
C MET A 1 -23.25 37.17 -17.82
N CYS A 2 -24.34 36.42 -17.73
CA CYS A 2 -24.27 34.96 -17.66
C CYS A 2 -24.08 34.44 -19.09
N ILE A 3 -22.96 33.76 -19.34
CA ILE A 3 -22.72 33.07 -20.62
C ILE A 3 -23.75 31.94 -20.70
N SER A 4 -24.81 32.14 -21.49
CA SER A 4 -25.82 31.12 -21.74
C SER A 4 -25.26 30.12 -22.76
N CYS A 5 -24.42 29.19 -22.30
CA CYS A 5 -23.99 28.06 -23.10
C CYS A 5 -25.20 27.14 -23.34
N LYS A 6 -25.80 27.19 -24.54
CA LYS A 6 -26.87 26.28 -24.96
C LYS A 6 -26.26 24.95 -25.40
N ILE A 7 -26.14 24.01 -24.47
CA ILE A 7 -25.72 22.63 -24.77
C ILE A 7 -26.93 21.89 -25.38
N SER A 8 -26.73 21.18 -26.51
CA SER A 8 -27.78 20.37 -27.12
C SER A 8 -28.09 19.12 -26.29
N GLU A 9 -29.33 18.62 -26.35
CA GLU A 9 -29.75 17.48 -25.53
C GLU A 9 -28.91 16.23 -25.81
N ASN A 10 -28.64 15.94 -27.08
CA ASN A 10 -27.77 14.83 -27.50
C ASN A 10 -26.36 14.90 -26.88
N VAL A 11 -25.81 16.10 -26.71
CA VAL A 11 -24.48 16.27 -26.10
C VAL A 11 -24.55 16.04 -24.59
N ARG A 12 -25.61 16.51 -23.92
CA ARG A 12 -25.82 16.29 -22.48
C ARG A 12 -25.99 14.81 -22.15
N GLU A 13 -26.79 14.10 -22.95
CA GLU A 13 -27.02 12.68 -22.80
C GLU A 13 -25.71 11.88 -22.92
N LYS A 14 -24.96 12.12 -24.00
CA LYS A 14 -23.65 11.48 -24.22
C LYS A 14 -22.65 11.79 -23.10
N LEU A 15 -22.60 13.04 -22.62
CA LEU A 15 -21.74 13.44 -21.52
C LEU A 15 -22.13 12.73 -20.22
N GLY A 16 -23.42 12.65 -19.91
CA GLY A 16 -23.94 11.95 -18.74
C GLY A 16 -23.60 10.46 -18.78
N ILE A 17 -23.81 9.80 -19.92
CA ILE A 17 -23.45 8.38 -20.12
C ILE A 17 -21.95 8.17 -19.94
N ALA A 18 -21.11 8.99 -20.59
CA ALA A 18 -19.66 8.88 -20.48
C ALA A 18 -19.16 9.06 -19.04
N ALA A 19 -19.66 10.08 -18.33
CA ALA A 19 -19.34 10.32 -16.93
C ALA A 19 -19.82 9.17 -16.02
N SER A 20 -20.97 8.57 -16.33
CA SER A 20 -21.50 7.41 -15.59
C SER A 20 -20.63 6.18 -15.78
N VAL A 21 -20.22 5.88 -17.01
CA VAL A 21 -19.32 4.76 -17.31
C VAL A 21 -17.99 4.94 -16.60
N LEU A 22 -17.40 6.13 -16.65
CA LEU A 22 -16.16 6.45 -15.93
C LEU A 22 -16.32 6.27 -14.42
N GLY A 23 -17.41 6.78 -13.84
CA GLY A 23 -17.68 6.61 -12.41
C GLY A 23 -17.85 5.15 -12.00
N VAL A 24 -18.49 4.31 -12.84
CA VAL A 24 -18.61 2.86 -12.56
C VAL A 24 -17.24 2.21 -12.56
N LEU A 25 -16.37 2.52 -13.52
CA LEU A 25 -15.00 2.02 -13.54
C LEU A 25 -14.21 2.44 -12.30
N LEU A 26 -14.32 3.71 -11.89
CA LEU A 26 -13.68 4.21 -10.68
C LEU A 26 -14.24 3.58 -9.40
N CYS A 27 -15.54 3.25 -9.38
CA CYS A 27 -16.17 2.51 -8.30
C CYS A 27 -15.56 1.10 -8.16
N LEU A 28 -15.39 0.39 -9.28
CA LEU A 28 -14.74 -0.92 -9.31
C LEU A 28 -13.28 -0.84 -8.83
N CYS A 29 -12.54 0.19 -9.21
CA CYS A 29 -11.20 0.44 -8.66
C CYS A 29 -11.22 0.64 -7.13
N GLY A 30 -12.23 1.36 -6.60
CA GLY A 30 -12.43 1.50 -5.16
C GLY A 30 -12.67 0.17 -4.46
N LEU A 31 -13.48 -0.71 -5.03
CA LEU A 31 -13.70 -2.07 -4.50
C LEU A 31 -12.44 -2.93 -4.53
N PHE A 32 -11.63 -2.82 -5.59
CA PHE A 32 -10.35 -3.49 -5.68
C PHE A 32 -9.36 -3.01 -4.61
N LEU A 33 -9.35 -1.72 -4.28
CA LEU A 33 -8.55 -1.17 -3.18
C LEU A 33 -8.98 -1.73 -1.82
N ILE A 34 -10.28 -1.86 -1.58
CA ILE A 34 -10.80 -2.49 -0.36
C ILE A 34 -10.32 -3.94 -0.27
N PHE A 35 -10.45 -4.71 -1.34
CA PHE A 35 -9.97 -6.09 -1.40
C PHE A 35 -8.47 -6.18 -1.09
N THR A 36 -7.66 -5.33 -1.73
CA THR A 36 -6.21 -5.28 -1.51
C THR A 36 -5.88 -4.89 -0.07
N GLY A 37 -6.57 -3.91 0.51
CA GLY A 37 -6.37 -3.50 1.90
C GLY A 37 -6.70 -4.61 2.90
N VAL A 38 -7.78 -5.36 2.68
CA VAL A 38 -8.13 -6.53 3.50
C VAL A 38 -7.10 -7.66 3.33
N TYR A 39 -6.66 -7.91 2.10
CA TYR A 39 -5.63 -8.91 1.80
C TYR A 39 -4.31 -8.60 2.50
N ILE A 40 -3.82 -7.35 2.37
CA ILE A 40 -2.61 -6.88 3.04
C ILE A 40 -2.74 -7.00 4.56
N LYS A 41 -3.89 -6.61 5.13
CA LYS A 41 -4.14 -6.76 6.56
C LYS A 41 -3.99 -8.21 7.00
N SER A 42 -4.59 -9.13 6.25
CA SER A 42 -4.53 -10.57 6.55
C SER A 42 -3.11 -11.12 6.53
N GLU A 43 -2.26 -10.69 5.59
CA GLU A 43 -0.87 -11.16 5.51
C GLU A 43 0.03 -10.48 6.57
N ILE A 44 -0.22 -9.21 6.90
CA ILE A 44 0.57 -8.47 7.90
C ILE A 44 0.27 -8.95 9.32
N ASP A 45 -0.98 -9.28 9.65
CA ASP A 45 -1.37 -9.77 10.99
C ASP A 45 -0.57 -11.04 11.37
N ASP A 46 -0.19 -11.87 10.39
CA ASP A 46 0.67 -13.05 10.58
C ASP A 46 2.18 -12.74 10.72
N ARG A 47 2.59 -11.47 10.53
CA ARG A 47 4.00 -11.01 10.42
C ARG A 47 4.33 -9.83 11.34
N VAL A 48 3.41 -9.41 12.21
CA VAL A 48 3.47 -8.17 13.03
C VAL A 48 4.79 -8.00 13.78
N MET A 49 5.48 -9.08 14.13
CA MET A 49 6.74 -9.02 14.86
C MET A 49 7.91 -8.38 14.08
N LEU A 50 7.87 -8.29 12.73
CA LEU A 50 8.91 -7.55 11.97
C LEU A 50 8.77 -6.03 12.05
N LEU A 51 7.58 -5.56 12.40
CA LEU A 51 7.20 -4.16 12.24
C LEU A 51 7.22 -3.47 13.60
N GLU A 52 8.19 -3.79 14.44
CA GLU A 52 8.36 -3.16 15.74
C GLU A 52 8.67 -1.66 15.54
N GLY A 53 7.72 -0.80 15.91
CA GLY A 53 7.78 0.65 15.71
C GLY A 53 6.98 1.19 14.51
N TYR A 54 6.41 0.33 13.65
CA TYR A 54 5.50 0.73 12.58
C TYR A 54 4.05 0.38 12.94
N SER A 55 3.12 1.32 12.76
CA SER A 55 1.69 1.04 12.97
C SER A 55 1.19 0.12 11.85
N THR A 56 1.30 -1.18 12.06
CA THR A 56 0.95 -2.26 11.10
C THR A 56 -0.48 -2.17 10.58
N GLY A 57 -1.38 -1.57 11.36
CA GLY A 57 -2.76 -1.32 10.96
C GLY A 57 -2.95 -0.09 10.06
N MET A 58 -2.06 0.91 10.10
CA MET A 58 -2.32 2.21 9.46
C MET A 58 -2.52 2.10 7.95
N LEU A 59 -1.61 1.40 7.26
CA LEU A 59 -1.67 1.23 5.81
C LEU A 59 -2.92 0.45 5.34
N PRO A 60 -3.21 -0.76 5.82
CA PRO A 60 -4.40 -1.48 5.40
C PRO A 60 -5.70 -0.76 5.80
N HIS A 61 -5.77 -0.13 6.98
CA HIS A 61 -6.94 0.67 7.36
C HIS A 61 -7.13 1.89 6.46
N PHE A 62 -6.06 2.56 6.06
CA PHE A 62 -6.11 3.67 5.11
C PHE A 62 -6.63 3.21 3.73
N LEU A 63 -6.09 2.11 3.19
CA LEU A 63 -6.51 1.55 1.90
C LEU A 63 -7.99 1.16 1.87
N VAL A 64 -8.47 0.49 2.93
CA VAL A 64 -9.89 0.14 3.04
C VAL A 64 -10.75 1.40 3.15
N SER A 65 -10.35 2.38 3.96
CA SER A 65 -11.11 3.62 4.16
C SER A 65 -11.22 4.44 2.88
N ILE A 66 -10.09 4.67 2.19
CA ILE A 66 -10.08 5.44 0.94
C ILE A 66 -10.78 4.70 -0.20
N GLY A 67 -10.64 3.37 -0.26
CA GLY A 67 -11.34 2.52 -1.22
C GLY A 67 -12.86 2.55 -1.03
N ALA A 68 -13.33 2.49 0.22
CA ALA A 68 -14.75 2.60 0.56
C ALA A 68 -15.32 3.98 0.18
N LEU A 69 -14.61 5.06 0.51
CA LEU A 69 -14.99 6.41 0.10
C LEU A 69 -15.04 6.52 -1.42
N ALA A 70 -14.01 6.06 -2.14
CA ALA A 70 -13.96 6.08 -3.60
C ALA A 70 -15.11 5.28 -4.22
N ALA A 71 -15.40 4.08 -3.72
CA ALA A 71 -16.50 3.24 -4.22
C ALA A 71 -17.86 3.90 -4.02
N CYS A 72 -18.12 4.45 -2.83
CA CYS A 72 -19.39 5.12 -2.53
C CYS A 72 -19.57 6.40 -3.37
N LEU A 73 -18.55 7.26 -3.36
CA LEU A 73 -18.57 8.55 -4.06
C LEU A 73 -18.72 8.35 -5.57
N ASN A 74 -17.91 7.49 -6.20
CA ASN A 74 -18.02 7.25 -7.64
C ASN A 74 -19.29 6.49 -8.01
N GLY A 75 -19.78 5.56 -7.18
CA GLY A 75 -21.04 4.86 -7.41
C GLY A 75 -22.25 5.79 -7.39
N ILE A 76 -22.37 6.62 -6.35
CA ILE A 76 -23.42 7.64 -6.24
C ILE A 76 -23.29 8.66 -7.39
N GLY A 77 -22.07 9.08 -7.69
CA GLY A 77 -21.78 10.02 -8.77
C GLY A 77 -22.17 9.52 -10.15
N SER A 78 -21.94 8.24 -10.42
CA SER A 78 -22.34 7.59 -11.67
C SER A 78 -23.84 7.66 -11.87
N LYS A 79 -24.59 7.36 -10.81
CA LYS A 79 -26.05 7.40 -10.84
C LYS A 79 -26.57 8.83 -11.04
N ILE A 80 -25.98 9.81 -10.35
CA ILE A 80 -26.32 11.24 -10.51
C ILE A 80 -26.01 11.72 -11.93
N ALA A 81 -24.85 11.35 -12.48
CA ALA A 81 -24.44 11.71 -13.84
C ALA A 81 -25.38 11.13 -14.89
N TYR A 82 -25.80 9.87 -14.72
CA TYR A 82 -26.74 9.20 -15.61
C TYR A 82 -28.11 9.89 -15.61
N ASP A 83 -28.65 10.12 -14.41
CA ASP A 83 -29.97 10.73 -14.23
C ASP A 83 -30.01 12.18 -14.71
N CYS A 84 -28.92 12.94 -14.58
CA CYS A 84 -28.82 14.33 -15.08
C CYS A 84 -28.57 14.42 -16.59
N GLY A 85 -28.04 13.36 -17.19
CA GLY A 85 -27.84 13.24 -18.63
C GLY A 85 -29.16 13.06 -19.38
N HIS A 86 -30.12 12.34 -18.79
CA HIS A 86 -31.43 12.07 -19.40
C HIS A 86 -32.47 13.12 -19.00
N SER A 87 -33.20 13.65 -19.98
CA SER A 87 -34.20 14.71 -19.80
C SER A 87 -35.30 14.33 -18.78
N GLU A 88 -35.78 13.08 -18.82
CA GLU A 88 -36.90 12.62 -17.98
C GLU A 88 -36.58 12.55 -16.48
N THR A 89 -35.33 12.22 -16.13
CA THR A 89 -34.90 12.00 -14.75
C THR A 89 -34.15 13.18 -14.14
N ARG A 90 -33.79 14.16 -14.98
CA ARG A 90 -32.92 15.30 -14.65
C ARG A 90 -33.35 16.09 -13.42
N GLY A 91 -34.64 16.38 -13.31
CA GLY A 91 -35.18 17.26 -12.27
C GLY A 91 -34.89 16.80 -10.84
N ARG A 92 -34.67 15.49 -10.63
CA ARG A 92 -34.47 14.89 -9.30
C ARG A 92 -33.14 15.25 -8.64
N PHE A 93 -32.06 15.33 -9.41
CA PHE A 93 -30.70 15.50 -8.88
C PHE A 93 -30.02 16.80 -9.30
N GLN A 94 -30.65 17.58 -10.18
CA GLN A 94 -30.07 18.81 -10.71
C GLN A 94 -29.71 19.83 -9.62
N GLN A 95 -30.48 19.92 -8.53
CA GLN A 95 -30.18 20.85 -7.42
C GLN A 95 -28.98 20.40 -6.57
N ILE A 96 -28.70 19.10 -6.51
CA ILE A 96 -27.61 18.52 -5.71
C ILE A 96 -26.34 18.33 -6.56
N LEU A 97 -26.48 18.31 -7.89
CA LEU A 97 -25.40 18.06 -8.85
C LEU A 97 -24.19 18.96 -8.63
N LEU A 98 -24.39 20.28 -8.44
CA LEU A 98 -23.28 21.21 -8.25
C LEU A 98 -22.49 20.92 -6.97
N PHE A 99 -23.20 20.69 -5.86
CA PHE A 99 -22.58 20.30 -4.59
C PHE A 99 -21.79 19.00 -4.74
N PHE A 100 -22.36 18.02 -5.43
CA PHE A 100 -21.72 16.73 -5.66
C PHE A 100 -20.47 16.84 -6.54
N ILE A 101 -20.49 17.69 -7.57
CA ILE A 101 -19.32 17.98 -8.41
C ILE A 101 -18.19 18.61 -7.57
N ILE A 102 -18.51 19.57 -6.71
CA ILE A 102 -17.53 20.17 -5.79
C ILE A 102 -16.94 19.11 -4.87
N LEU A 103 -17.76 18.22 -4.32
CA LEU A 103 -17.29 17.11 -3.48
C LEU A 103 -16.35 16.15 -4.24
N MET A 104 -16.71 15.73 -5.45
CA MET A 104 -15.83 14.90 -6.31
C MET A 104 -14.51 15.59 -6.62
N PHE A 105 -14.56 16.90 -6.89
CA PHE A 105 -13.36 17.68 -7.17
C PHE A 105 -12.44 17.71 -5.96
N LEU A 106 -12.95 18.04 -4.77
CA LEU A 106 -12.17 18.03 -3.53
C LEU A 106 -11.59 16.63 -3.24
N PHE A 107 -12.39 15.58 -3.40
CA PHE A 107 -11.91 14.21 -3.23
C PHE A 107 -10.77 13.88 -4.21
N SER A 108 -10.89 14.28 -5.47
CA SER A 108 -9.84 14.08 -6.48
C SER A 108 -8.55 14.81 -6.11
N TRP A 109 -8.63 16.02 -5.55
CA TRP A 109 -7.48 16.75 -5.04
C TRP A 109 -6.79 16.04 -3.87
N VAL A 110 -7.56 15.45 -2.95
CA VAL A 110 -7.00 14.65 -1.85
C VAL A 110 -6.22 13.46 -2.41
N ILE A 111 -6.80 12.70 -3.34
CA ILE A 111 -6.13 11.56 -3.97
C ILE A 111 -4.87 12.00 -4.74
N PHE A 112 -4.96 13.09 -5.49
CA PHE A 112 -3.83 13.64 -6.24
C PHE A 112 -2.68 14.07 -5.32
N SER A 113 -2.98 14.78 -4.24
CA SER A 113 -1.98 15.18 -3.24
C SER A 113 -1.35 13.97 -2.55
N GLY A 114 -2.14 12.95 -2.21
CA GLY A 114 -1.64 11.70 -1.65
C GLY A 114 -0.72 10.95 -2.61
N GLY A 115 -1.01 10.98 -3.91
CA GLY A 115 -0.14 10.42 -4.94
C GLY A 115 1.21 11.13 -5.01
N ILE A 116 1.23 12.46 -4.96
CA ILE A 116 2.47 13.24 -4.93
C ILE A 116 3.30 12.90 -3.68
N VAL A 117 2.67 12.90 -2.50
CA VAL A 117 3.33 12.55 -1.24
C VAL A 117 3.90 11.13 -1.30
N SER A 118 3.17 10.18 -1.87
CA SER A 118 3.62 8.79 -1.98
C SER A 118 4.84 8.64 -2.89
N ILE A 119 4.88 9.36 -4.02
CA ILE A 119 6.01 9.32 -4.95
C ILE A 119 7.23 10.01 -4.34
N THR A 120 7.03 11.16 -3.69
CA THR A 120 8.14 11.95 -3.10
C THR A 120 8.78 11.26 -1.90
N HIS A 121 8.04 10.45 -1.13
CA HIS A 121 8.56 9.70 0.01
C HIS A 121 8.91 8.24 -0.30
N ALA A 122 8.96 7.83 -1.58
CA ALA A 122 9.28 6.46 -1.96
C ALA A 122 10.68 6.04 -1.44
N ASP A 123 11.68 6.92 -1.60
CA ASP A 123 13.07 6.66 -1.18
C ASP A 123 13.21 6.63 0.36
N ASP A 124 12.42 7.44 1.06
CA ASP A 124 12.39 7.47 2.52
C ASP A 124 11.85 6.14 3.08
N ILE A 125 10.82 5.58 2.43
CA ILE A 125 10.25 4.27 2.78
C ILE A 125 11.28 3.15 2.55
N GLU A 126 12.00 3.17 1.43
CA GLU A 126 13.05 2.19 1.16
C GLU A 126 14.15 2.25 2.24
N THR A 127 14.58 3.46 2.58
CA THR A 127 15.62 3.67 3.60
C THR A 127 15.16 3.23 4.98
N ALA A 128 13.92 3.55 5.36
CA ALA A 128 13.32 3.11 6.61
C ALA A 128 13.22 1.57 6.68
N PHE A 129 12.87 0.93 5.56
CA PHE A 129 12.81 -0.53 5.47
C PHE A 129 14.19 -1.17 5.64
N LYS A 130 15.22 -0.66 4.95
CA LYS A 130 16.61 -1.13 5.12
C LYS A 130 17.09 -0.99 6.56
N HIS A 131 16.79 0.14 7.20
CA HIS A 131 17.16 0.36 8.60
C HIS A 131 16.42 -0.58 9.55
N GLY A 132 15.11 -0.76 9.35
CA GLY A 132 14.29 -1.68 10.13
C GLY A 132 14.76 -3.13 10.02
N LEU A 133 15.07 -3.59 8.80
CA LEU A 133 15.60 -4.93 8.55
C LEU A 133 16.97 -5.12 9.21
N THR A 134 17.86 -4.14 9.12
CA THR A 134 19.17 -4.17 9.81
C THR A 134 18.99 -4.28 11.33
N SER A 135 18.09 -3.47 11.90
CA SER A 135 17.79 -3.49 13.34
C SER A 135 17.22 -4.84 13.79
N ALA A 136 16.37 -5.47 12.96
CA ALA A 136 15.85 -6.81 13.24
C ALA A 136 16.95 -7.88 13.14
N MET A 137 17.90 -7.75 12.20
CA MET A 137 19.04 -8.66 12.07
C MET A 137 19.95 -8.65 13.30
N GLU A 138 20.13 -7.50 13.95
CA GLU A 138 20.91 -7.39 15.20
C GLU A 138 20.29 -8.20 16.35
N ARG A 139 18.96 -8.34 16.37
CA ARG A 139 18.23 -9.10 17.40
C ARG A 139 18.04 -10.58 17.07
N TYR A 140 18.40 -10.98 15.85
CA TYR A 140 18.23 -12.34 15.32
C TYR A 140 18.80 -13.42 16.25
N ARG A 141 19.91 -13.14 16.93
CA ARG A 141 20.57 -14.11 17.83
C ARG A 141 19.76 -14.44 19.08
N TYR A 142 18.99 -13.49 19.61
CA TYR A 142 18.39 -13.60 20.95
C TYR A 142 16.86 -13.67 20.90
N GLU A 143 16.23 -13.09 19.88
CA GLU A 143 14.78 -13.04 19.74
C GLU A 143 14.29 -14.08 18.73
N LEU A 144 13.67 -15.15 19.22
CA LEU A 144 13.06 -16.19 18.37
C LEU A 144 12.14 -15.60 17.30
N PRO A 145 11.30 -14.60 17.59
CA PRO A 145 10.41 -14.12 16.55
C PRO A 145 11.08 -13.20 15.52
N ALA A 146 12.13 -12.45 15.90
CA ALA A 146 12.95 -11.72 14.92
C ALA A 146 13.56 -12.73 13.92
N LYS A 147 14.06 -13.85 14.44
CA LYS A 147 14.56 -14.98 13.64
C LYS A 147 13.50 -15.57 12.71
N GLN A 148 12.36 -15.98 13.25
CA GLN A 148 11.27 -16.55 12.45
C GLN A 148 10.85 -15.63 11.31
N THR A 149 10.78 -14.33 11.58
CA THR A 149 10.21 -13.43 10.61
C THR A 149 11.22 -12.96 9.57
N ILE A 150 12.51 -12.80 9.92
CA ILE A 150 13.59 -12.60 8.95
C ILE A 150 13.70 -13.83 8.04
N ASP A 151 13.72 -15.05 8.61
CA ASP A 151 13.81 -16.29 7.83
C ASP A 151 12.63 -16.39 6.84
N LYS A 152 11.39 -16.18 7.32
CA LYS A 152 10.19 -16.24 6.48
C LYS A 152 10.19 -15.16 5.39
N LEU A 153 10.67 -13.95 5.68
CA LEU A 153 10.79 -12.86 4.72
C LEU A 153 11.81 -13.22 3.62
N GLN A 154 13.05 -13.53 4.01
CA GLN A 154 14.16 -13.80 3.10
C GLN A 154 13.89 -15.03 2.23
N MET A 155 13.30 -16.10 2.79
CA MET A 155 12.89 -17.28 2.00
C MET A 155 11.78 -16.95 0.99
N SER A 156 10.77 -16.17 1.39
CA SER A 156 9.63 -15.83 0.51
C SER A 156 10.02 -14.89 -0.64
N MET A 157 11.00 -14.01 -0.40
CA MET A 157 11.46 -13.02 -1.36
C MET A 157 12.73 -13.46 -2.11
N HIS A 158 13.28 -14.62 -1.77
CA HIS A 158 14.55 -15.13 -2.30
C HIS A 158 15.71 -14.11 -2.19
N CYS A 159 15.78 -13.38 -1.07
CA CYS A 159 16.82 -12.38 -0.79
C CYS A 159 17.61 -12.73 0.48
N CYS A 160 18.73 -12.04 0.72
CA CYS A 160 19.57 -12.27 1.90
C CYS A 160 20.26 -10.99 2.36
N GLY A 161 20.17 -10.70 3.66
CA GLY A 161 20.65 -9.45 4.28
C GLY A 161 19.70 -8.28 4.05
N SER A 162 20.14 -7.08 4.43
CA SER A 162 19.35 -5.85 4.24
C SER A 162 19.59 -5.24 2.86
N SER A 163 20.85 -5.11 2.49
CA SER A 163 21.33 -4.71 1.16
C SER A 163 22.13 -5.82 0.48
N SER A 164 22.81 -6.67 1.25
CA SER A 164 23.61 -7.79 0.72
C SER A 164 23.70 -8.93 1.73
N TYR A 165 23.95 -10.15 1.24
CA TYR A 165 24.26 -11.29 2.11
C TYR A 165 25.44 -11.00 3.06
N LYS A 166 26.32 -10.08 2.68
CA LYS A 166 27.47 -9.65 3.48
C LYS A 166 27.09 -8.99 4.80
N ASP A 167 25.88 -8.45 4.92
CA ASP A 167 25.38 -7.81 6.14
C ASP A 167 25.31 -8.82 7.31
N TRP A 168 25.19 -10.11 7.01
CA TRP A 168 25.26 -11.17 8.03
C TRP A 168 26.65 -11.31 8.66
N PHE A 169 27.71 -10.84 8.00
CA PHE A 169 29.05 -10.87 8.58
C PHE A 169 29.29 -9.73 9.57
N THR A 170 28.45 -8.69 9.56
CA THR A 170 28.56 -7.55 10.48
C THR A 170 27.68 -7.71 11.72
N VAL A 171 26.72 -8.63 11.71
CA VAL A 171 25.84 -8.92 12.86
C VAL A 171 26.21 -10.23 13.55
N ASP A 172 26.07 -10.26 14.87
CA ASP A 172 26.45 -11.39 15.71
C ASP A 172 25.30 -12.42 15.75
N TRP A 173 25.03 -13.12 14.64
CA TRP A 173 23.82 -13.95 14.44
C TRP A 173 23.88 -15.38 15.05
N ILE A 174 25.07 -15.89 15.35
CA ILE A 174 25.25 -17.23 15.94
C ILE A 174 25.23 -17.13 17.47
N ASN A 175 24.43 -17.98 18.12
CA ASN A 175 24.57 -18.19 19.55
C ASN A 175 25.78 -19.10 19.82
N ARG A 176 26.90 -18.49 20.24
CA ARG A 176 28.16 -19.20 20.53
C ARG A 176 28.01 -20.26 21.63
N ASP A 177 27.05 -20.09 22.55
CA ASP A 177 26.80 -21.04 23.63
C ASP A 177 26.12 -22.33 23.13
N ALA A 178 25.55 -22.30 21.93
CA ALA A 178 24.98 -23.47 21.26
C ALA A 178 25.97 -24.17 20.31
N LEU A 179 27.19 -23.63 20.11
CA LEU A 179 28.21 -24.24 19.26
C LEU A 179 28.99 -25.30 20.06
N ASN A 180 29.01 -26.54 19.56
CA ASN A 180 29.91 -27.56 20.10
C ASN A 180 31.32 -27.37 19.51
N THR A 181 32.11 -26.50 20.13
CA THR A 181 33.49 -26.19 19.73
C THR A 181 34.46 -27.37 19.90
N ASN A 182 34.06 -28.40 20.65
CA ASN A 182 34.84 -29.61 20.87
C ASN A 182 34.66 -30.66 19.74
N HIS A 183 33.87 -30.35 18.71
CA HIS A 183 33.71 -31.24 17.56
C HIS A 183 35.00 -31.25 16.72
N PRO A 184 35.55 -32.43 16.33
CA PRO A 184 36.84 -32.54 15.65
C PRO A 184 36.93 -31.75 14.33
N ASP A 185 35.81 -31.46 13.69
CA ASP A 185 35.74 -30.67 12.43
C ASP A 185 35.57 -29.16 12.63
N PHE A 186 35.53 -28.66 13.87
CA PHE A 186 35.31 -27.25 14.16
C PHE A 186 36.52 -26.38 13.77
N GLU A 187 37.73 -26.79 14.17
CA GLU A 187 38.97 -26.03 13.88
C GLU A 187 39.35 -26.03 12.39
N SER A 188 39.11 -27.13 11.67
CA SER A 188 39.53 -27.29 10.27
C SER A 188 38.70 -26.46 9.29
N ASN A 189 37.45 -26.14 9.64
CA ASN A 189 36.50 -25.40 8.80
C ASN A 189 36.48 -23.90 9.08
N CYS A 190 36.58 -23.46 10.35
CA CYS A 190 36.57 -22.03 10.68
C CYS A 190 37.84 -21.28 10.22
N ARG A 191 39.01 -21.95 10.16
CA ARG A 191 40.26 -21.33 9.69
C ARG A 191 40.25 -20.99 8.19
N LYS A 192 39.30 -21.53 7.42
CA LYS A 192 39.12 -21.26 5.98
C LYS A 192 38.15 -20.11 5.69
N ALA A 193 37.40 -19.65 6.70
CA ALA A 193 36.32 -18.67 6.53
C ALA A 193 36.75 -17.21 6.80
N THR A 194 38.02 -16.96 7.19
CA THR A 194 38.55 -15.60 7.24
C THR A 194 38.68 -15.07 5.80
N PRO A 195 38.06 -13.94 5.44
CA PRO A 195 38.28 -13.35 4.14
C PRO A 195 39.78 -13.03 4.01
N GLY A 196 40.41 -13.54 2.96
CA GLY A 196 41.72 -13.08 2.55
C GLY A 196 41.69 -11.58 2.26
N PRO A 197 42.84 -10.89 2.37
CA PRO A 197 42.95 -9.45 2.12
C PRO A 197 42.39 -9.04 0.75
#